data_AF-A0A8B8HSF5-F1
#
_entry.id   AF-A0A8B8HSF5-F1
#
_cell.length_a   1.000
_cell.length_b   1.000
_cell.length_c   1.000
_cell.angle_alpha   90.00
_cell.angle_beta   90.00
_cell.angle_gamma   90.00
#
_symmetry.space_group_name_H-M   'P 1'
#
loop_
_entity.id
_entity.type
_entity.pdbx_description
1 polymer ?
#
loop_
_entity_poly.entity_id
_entity_poly.type
_entity_poly.pdbx_seq_one_letter_code
_entity_poly.pdbx_strand_id
1 'polypeptide(L)'
;MMRTVLQALTLYPNLSGLAINILQLLIEREVWNNKVAWEGWLKCAERLGARAAPALAALPPRALALLPPHLAALCPRETPYTPNPIEPLPPGME
;
A
#
# COMPACT_ATOMS: atom_id res chain seq x y z
N MET A 1 16.52 12.69 -10.48
CA MET A 1 16.63 12.58 -9.00
C MET A 1 15.56 11.62 -8.44
N MET A 2 15.59 10.34 -8.82
CA MET A 2 14.69 9.27 -8.28
C MET A 2 15.40 7.91 -8.20
N ARG A 3 16.49 7.70 -8.97
CA ARG A 3 17.35 6.51 -8.86
C ARG A 3 17.87 6.25 -7.44
N THR A 4 18.15 7.29 -6.65
CA THR A 4 18.80 7.16 -5.34
C THR A 4 17.89 6.53 -4.28
N VAL A 5 16.59 6.82 -4.30
CA VAL A 5 15.62 6.22 -3.36
C VAL A 5 15.42 4.74 -3.66
N LEU A 6 15.36 4.37 -4.94
CA LEU A 6 15.20 2.98 -5.36
C LEU A 6 16.46 2.15 -5.08
N GLN A 7 17.65 2.74 -5.25
CA GLN A 7 18.92 2.08 -4.89
C GLN A 7 19.07 1.89 -3.38
N ALA A 8 18.69 2.88 -2.57
CA ALA A 8 18.70 2.76 -1.11
C ALA A 8 17.75 1.66 -0.61
N LEU A 9 16.57 1.54 -1.22
CA LEU A 9 15.60 0.47 -0.94
C LEU A 9 16.12 -0.93 -1.29
N THR A 10 16.95 -1.05 -2.32
CA THR A 10 17.53 -2.34 -2.73
C THR A 10 18.70 -2.74 -1.83
N LEU A 11 19.43 -1.77 -1.27
CA LEU A 11 20.63 -2.00 -0.46
C LEU A 11 20.32 -2.21 1.04
N TYR A 12 19.20 -1.66 1.54
CA TYR A 12 18.82 -1.78 2.95
C TYR A 12 17.32 -2.08 3.12
N PRO A 13 16.92 -3.35 3.36
CA PRO A 13 15.51 -3.72 3.58
C PRO A 13 14.88 -3.13 4.87
N ASN A 14 15.69 -2.54 5.75
CA ASN A 14 15.23 -1.77 6.93
C ASN A 14 14.77 -0.33 6.58
N LEU A 15 15.05 0.18 5.37
CA LEU A 15 14.62 1.51 4.92
C LEU A 15 13.19 1.54 4.37
N SER A 16 12.45 0.42 4.40
CA SER A 16 11.05 0.41 3.97
C SER A 16 10.19 1.40 4.76
N GLY A 17 10.49 1.63 6.04
CA GLY A 17 9.82 2.66 6.84
C GLY A 17 10.09 4.08 6.33
N LEU A 18 11.31 4.37 5.86
CA LEU A 18 11.64 5.67 5.25
C LEU A 18 10.87 5.87 3.93
N ALA A 19 10.80 4.85 3.08
CA ALA A 19 10.06 4.95 1.83
C ALA A 19 8.56 5.19 2.06
N ILE A 20 7.94 4.49 3.03
CA ILE A 20 6.54 4.73 3.41
C ILE A 20 6.37 6.16 3.95
N ASN A 21 7.31 6.68 4.77
CA ASN A 21 7.29 8.06 5.23
C ASN A 21 7.40 9.08 4.09
N ILE A 22 8.29 8.84 3.11
CA ILE A 22 8.41 9.71 1.93
C ILE A 22 7.11 9.67 1.12
N LEU A 23 6.53 8.49 0.90
CA LEU A 23 5.25 8.35 0.20
C LEU A 23 4.14 9.12 0.94
N GLN A 24 4.08 9.06 2.27
CA GLN A 24 3.13 9.83 3.08
C GLN A 24 3.35 11.35 2.97
N LEU A 25 4.60 11.81 3.07
CA LEU A 25 4.92 13.24 2.87
C LEU A 25 4.52 13.73 1.46
N LEU A 26 4.66 12.88 0.45
CA LEU A 26 4.23 13.19 -0.92
C LEU A 26 2.69 13.29 -1.04
N ILE A 27 1.94 12.52 -0.24
CA ILE A 27 0.47 12.63 -0.16
C ILE A 27 0.08 13.99 0.40
N GLU A 28 0.70 14.43 1.49
CA GLU A 28 0.45 15.77 2.07
C GLU A 28 0.79 16.90 1.09
N ARG A 29 1.74 16.67 0.18
CA ARG A 29 2.14 17.62 -0.87
C ARG A 29 1.32 17.48 -2.16
N GLU A 30 0.23 16.72 -2.14
CA GLU A 30 -0.65 16.52 -3.29
C GLU A 30 0.08 16.00 -4.54
N VAL A 31 0.86 14.93 -4.37
CA VAL A 31 1.66 14.33 -5.45
C VAL A 31 0.87 14.01 -6.73
N TRP A 32 -0.44 13.76 -6.62
CA TRP A 32 -1.36 13.55 -7.76
C TRP A 32 -1.55 14.79 -8.65
N ASN A 33 -1.23 15.99 -8.16
CA ASN A 33 -1.36 17.22 -8.93
C ASN A 33 -0.25 17.35 -10.00
N ASN A 34 0.89 16.68 -9.78
CA ASN A 34 2.01 16.65 -10.73
C ASN A 34 2.17 15.25 -11.33
N LYS A 35 1.86 15.11 -12.62
CA LYS A 35 1.92 13.81 -13.33
C LYS A 35 3.26 13.09 -13.19
N VAL A 36 4.38 13.83 -13.21
CA VAL A 36 5.73 13.25 -13.12
C VAL A 36 5.99 12.70 -11.72
N ALA A 37 5.60 13.46 -10.70
CA ALA A 37 5.74 13.04 -9.31
C ALA A 37 4.80 11.86 -9.00
N TRP A 38 3.57 11.89 -9.53
CA TRP A 38 2.59 10.82 -9.41
C TRP A 38 3.07 9.51 -10.05
N GLU A 39 3.65 9.56 -11.26
CA GLU A 39 4.25 8.37 -11.87
C GLU A 39 5.40 7.78 -11.04
N GLY A 40 6.24 8.62 -10.45
CA GLY A 40 7.31 8.18 -9.56
C GLY A 40 6.76 7.54 -8.28
N TRP A 41 5.69 8.12 -7.72
CA TRP A 41 5.00 7.60 -6.55
C TRP A 41 4.39 6.22 -6.82
N LEU A 42 3.69 6.06 -7.95
CA LEU A 42 3.10 4.79 -8.40
C LEU A 42 4.17 3.70 -8.57
N LYS A 43 5.29 4.01 -9.23
CA LYS A 43 6.41 3.07 -9.41
C LYS A 43 7.04 2.66 -8.08
N CYS A 44 7.17 3.59 -7.13
CA CYS A 44 7.63 3.27 -5.78
C CYS A 44 6.63 2.38 -5.04
N ALA A 45 5.33 2.69 -5.09
CA ALA A 45 4.29 1.89 -4.47
C ALA A 45 4.24 0.46 -5.03
N GLU A 46 4.38 0.31 -6.35
CA GLU A 46 4.45 -1.00 -7.03
C GLU A 46 5.66 -1.82 -6.55
N ARG A 47 6.83 -1.18 -6.44
CA ARG A 47 8.05 -1.81 -5.93
C ARG A 47 7.94 -2.23 -4.46
N LEU A 48 7.21 -1.46 -3.64
CA LEU A 48 6.96 -1.79 -2.25
C LEU A 48 5.91 -2.90 -2.09
N GLY A 49 5.03 -3.10 -3.07
CA GLY A 49 4.00 -4.14 -3.05
C GLY A 49 3.09 -4.01 -1.83
N ALA A 50 2.90 -5.10 -1.09
CA ALA A 50 2.09 -5.12 0.13
C ALA A 50 2.57 -4.14 1.23
N ARG A 51 3.84 -3.73 1.23
CA ARG A 51 4.35 -2.73 2.19
C ARG A 51 3.86 -1.31 1.90
N ALA A 52 3.39 -1.03 0.69
CA ALA A 52 2.80 0.26 0.35
C ALA A 52 1.34 0.41 0.83
N ALA A 53 0.71 -0.66 1.33
CA ALA A 53 -0.65 -0.67 1.87
C ALA A 53 -0.97 0.53 2.80
N PRO A 54 -0.17 0.86 3.83
CA PRO A 54 -0.45 2.01 4.69
C PRO A 54 -0.37 3.36 3.95
N ALA A 55 0.55 3.51 2.99
CA ALA A 55 0.64 4.73 2.18
C ALA A 55 -0.54 4.84 1.20
N LEU A 56 -0.99 3.71 0.63
CA LEU A 56 -2.19 3.66 -0.21
C LEU A 56 -3.44 3.98 0.59
N ALA A 57 -3.56 3.48 1.83
CA ALA A 57 -4.68 3.78 2.72
C ALA A 57 -4.73 5.26 3.17
N ALA A 58 -3.57 5.93 3.24
CA ALA A 58 -3.48 7.35 3.56
C ALA A 58 -3.84 8.27 2.39
N LEU A 59 -4.01 7.75 1.16
CA LEU A 59 -4.41 8.58 0.01
C LEU A 59 -5.86 9.07 0.15
N PRO A 60 -6.16 10.31 -0.27
CA PRO A 60 -7.53 10.78 -0.36
C PRO A 60 -8.30 10.05 -1.47
N PRO A 61 -9.65 9.98 -1.39
CA PRO A 61 -10.50 9.25 -2.34
C PRO A 61 -10.33 9.72 -3.80
N ARG A 62 -10.00 11.00 -4.00
CA ARG A 62 -9.71 11.55 -5.33
C ARG A 62 -8.46 10.95 -5.96
N ALA A 63 -7.43 10.68 -5.17
CA ALA A 63 -6.18 10.08 -5.65
C ALA A 63 -6.30 8.55 -5.78
N LEU A 64 -7.08 7.90 -4.90
CA LEU A 64 -7.42 6.48 -5.02
C LEU A 64 -8.11 6.15 -6.35
N ALA A 65 -9.00 7.03 -6.83
CA ALA A 65 -9.66 6.85 -8.13
C ALA A 65 -8.69 6.91 -9.33
N LEU A 66 -7.49 7.48 -9.15
CA LEU A 66 -6.44 7.55 -10.17
C LEU A 66 -5.45 6.37 -10.08
N LEU A 67 -5.61 5.49 -9.10
CA LEU A 67 -4.74 4.32 -8.96
C LEU A 67 -5.04 3.30 -10.07
N PRO A 68 -3.99 2.70 -10.65
CA PRO A 68 -4.16 1.60 -11.56
C PRO A 68 -4.60 0.33 -10.81
N PRO A 69 -5.30 -0.60 -11.50
CA PRO A 69 -5.98 -1.74 -10.87
C PRO A 69 -5.05 -2.70 -10.12
N HIS A 70 -3.78 -2.80 -10.56
CA HIS A 70 -2.78 -3.64 -9.90
C HIS A 70 -2.37 -3.10 -8.52
N LEU A 71 -2.29 -1.78 -8.34
CA LEU A 71 -2.05 -1.17 -7.03
C LEU A 71 -3.31 -1.15 -6.16
N ALA A 72 -4.48 -0.94 -6.78
CA ALA A 72 -5.75 -1.01 -6.08
C ALA A 72 -5.97 -2.41 -5.45
N ALA A 73 -5.48 -3.47 -6.10
CA ALA A 73 -5.52 -4.84 -5.57
C ALA A 73 -4.56 -5.08 -4.38
N LEU A 74 -3.53 -4.24 -4.21
CA LEU A 74 -2.60 -4.27 -3.08
C LEU A 74 -3.13 -3.54 -1.85
N CYS A 75 -4.13 -2.67 -2.03
CA CYS A 75 -4.90 -2.17 -0.89
C CYS A 75 -5.43 -3.41 -0.17
N PRO A 76 -5.30 -3.51 1.17
CA PRO A 76 -5.94 -4.57 1.90
C PRO A 76 -7.44 -4.43 1.62
N ARG A 77 -7.95 -5.16 0.63
CA ARG A 77 -9.32 -5.63 0.66
C ARG A 77 -9.33 -6.34 2.00
N GLU A 78 -9.91 -5.67 3.00
CA GLU A 78 -10.45 -6.36 4.15
C GLU A 78 -11.17 -7.54 3.52
N THR A 79 -10.60 -8.75 3.64
CA THR A 79 -11.41 -9.94 3.52
C THR A 79 -12.54 -9.62 4.47
N PRO A 80 -13.77 -9.39 3.98
CA PRO A 80 -14.87 -9.14 4.89
C PRO A 80 -14.77 -10.29 5.87
N TYR A 81 -14.53 -9.96 7.13
CA TYR A 81 -14.57 -10.90 8.22
C TYR A 81 -15.82 -11.71 7.97
N THR A 82 -15.67 -12.92 7.44
CA THR A 82 -16.77 -13.86 7.39
C THR A 82 -16.99 -14.12 8.86
N PRO A 83 -18.08 -13.66 9.49
CA PRO A 83 -18.41 -14.16 10.80
C PRO A 83 -18.46 -15.67 10.62
N ASN A 84 -17.50 -16.38 11.22
CA ASN A 84 -17.49 -17.83 11.21
C ASN A 84 -18.92 -18.29 11.50
N PRO A 85 -19.60 -19.03 10.61
CA PRO A 85 -20.71 -19.84 11.05
C PRO A 85 -20.13 -20.70 12.15
N ILE A 86 -20.68 -20.55 13.36
CA ILE A 86 -20.32 -21.33 14.54
C ILE A 86 -20.06 -22.77 14.11
N GLU A 87 -18.80 -23.20 14.17
CA GLU A 87 -18.43 -24.61 14.02
C GLU A 87 -19.23 -25.36 15.12
N PRO A 88 -20.19 -26.23 14.78
CA PRO A 88 -20.87 -27.01 15.79
C PRO A 88 -19.83 -27.89 16.50
N LEU A 89 -19.65 -27.60 17.78
CA LEU A 89 -18.86 -28.37 18.74
C LEU A 89 -19.06 -29.88 18.46
N PRO A 90 -18.00 -30.70 18.37
CA PRO A 90 -18.18 -32.13 18.18
C PRO A 90 -19.02 -32.67 19.35
N PRO A 91 -20.12 -33.39 19.08
CA PRO A 91 -20.92 -33.99 20.14
C PRO A 91 -20.03 -34.97 20.90
N GLY A 92 -20.07 -34.86 22.23
CA GLY A 92 -19.42 -35.80 23.12
C GLY A 92 -19.71 -37.22 22.67
N MET A 93 -18.65 -37.92 22.30
CA MET A 93 -18.63 -39.38 22.35
C MET A 93 -18.29 -39.69 23.81
N GLU A 94 -19.35 -39.98 24.56
CA GLU A 94 -19.46 -40.98 25.63
C GLU A 94 -18.26 -41.24 26.57
#